data_AF-A0A5E8HFX2-F1
#
_entry.id   AF-A0A5E8HFX2-F1
#
_cell.length_a   1.000
_cell.length_b   1.000
_cell.length_c   1.000
_cell.angle_alpha   90.00
_cell.angle_beta   90.00
_cell.angle_gamma   90.00
#
_symmetry.space_group_name_H-M   'P 1'
#
loop_
_entity.id
_entity.type
_entity.pdbx_description
1 polymer ?
#
loop_
_entity_poly.entity_id
_entity_poly.type
_entity_poly.pdbx_seq_one_letter_code
_entity_poly.pdbx_strand_id
1 'polypeptide(L)'
;MNVRKMNLNNIEIAVVDSEETLITDGSYALDLFATIQYEFGCSRFVLRQSHFAENFFDLKTGIAGNVLQKIINYQMKLAIIGDFTIHSSKSLKDFIYEMNSGKDVFF
;
A
#
# COMPACT_ATOMS: atom_id res chain seq x y z
N MET A 1 5.85 -7.59 -12.90
CA MET A 1 4.84 -6.59 -12.50
C MET A 1 4.17 -5.92 -13.70
N ASN A 2 2.84 -5.89 -13.76
CA ASN A 2 2.08 -5.07 -14.72
C ASN A 2 1.33 -3.97 -13.95
N VAL A 3 1.18 -2.78 -14.53
CA VAL A 3 0.49 -1.65 -13.91
C VAL A 3 -0.50 -1.07 -14.91
N ARG A 4 -1.78 -1.05 -14.50
CA ARG A 4 -2.87 -0.47 -15.28
C ARG A 4 -3.23 0.89 -14.70
N LYS A 5 -3.26 1.93 -15.53
CA LYS A 5 -3.74 3.25 -15.13
C LYS A 5 -5.25 3.34 -15.24
N MET A 6 -5.86 4.03 -14.28
CA MET A 6 -7.27 4.40 -14.28
C MET A 6 -7.38 5.89 -14.00
N ASN A 7 -8.27 6.58 -14.70
CA ASN A 7 -8.61 7.97 -14.40
C ASN A 7 -9.99 8.01 -13.74
N LEU A 8 -10.07 8.64 -12.57
CA LEU A 8 -11.33 8.92 -11.90
C LEU A 8 -11.36 10.38 -11.47
N ASN A 9 -12.34 11.15 -11.93
CA ASN A 9 -12.47 12.58 -11.61
C ASN A 9 -11.18 13.38 -11.86
N ASN A 10 -10.51 13.10 -12.99
CA ASN A 10 -9.24 13.73 -13.38
C ASN A 10 -8.04 13.39 -12.47
N ILE A 11 -8.10 12.22 -11.81
CA ILE A 11 -7.05 11.72 -10.93
C ILE A 11 -6.54 10.40 -11.53
N GLU A 12 -5.26 10.36 -11.86
CA GLU A 12 -4.57 9.15 -12.31
C GLU A 12 -4.28 8.22 -11.12
N ILE A 13 -4.68 6.97 -11.25
CA ILE A 13 -4.55 5.92 -10.25
C ILE A 13 -3.86 4.72 -10.90
N ALA A 14 -2.77 4.25 -10.32
CA ALA A 14 -2.10 3.03 -10.73
C ALA A 14 -2.69 1.82 -10.00
N VAL A 15 -3.23 0.86 -10.75
CA VAL A 15 -3.65 -0.43 -10.22
C VAL A 15 -2.57 -1.44 -10.57
N VAL A 16 -1.90 -1.97 -9.54
CA VAL A 16 -0.85 -2.95 -9.74
C VAL A 16 -1.48 -4.33 -9.94
N ASP A 17 -1.13 -4.97 -11.04
CA ASP A 17 -1.60 -6.30 -11.39
C ASP A 17 -0.40 -7.25 -11.46
N SER A 18 -0.17 -7.97 -10.36
CA SER A 18 0.93 -8.89 -10.18
C SER A 18 0.51 -9.99 -9.21
N GLU A 19 1.00 -11.20 -9.41
CA GLU A 19 0.85 -12.30 -8.45
C GLU A 19 2.03 -12.37 -7.46
N GLU A 20 3.03 -11.50 -7.64
CA GLU A 20 4.25 -11.46 -6.83
C GLU A 20 4.02 -10.65 -5.54
N THR A 21 4.69 -11.06 -4.46
CA THR A 21 4.90 -10.19 -3.31
C THR A 21 5.90 -9.10 -3.68
N LEU A 22 5.50 -7.83 -3.57
CA LEU A 22 6.27 -6.66 -4.02
C LEU A 22 6.85 -5.85 -2.85
N ILE A 23 6.18 -5.85 -1.69
CA ILE A 23 6.57 -5.08 -0.51
C ILE A 23 6.94 -6.05 0.61
N THR A 24 8.24 -6.26 0.76
CA THR A 24 8.84 -7.07 1.84
C THR A 24 9.38 -6.20 2.98
N ASP A 25 9.81 -4.98 2.66
CA ASP A 25 10.28 -3.97 3.58
C ASP A 25 10.06 -2.55 3.02
N GLY A 26 10.57 -1.55 3.74
CA GLY A 26 10.46 -0.15 3.33
C GLY A 26 11.24 0.21 2.07
N SER A 27 12.38 -0.41 1.79
CA SER A 27 13.19 -0.13 0.59
C SER A 27 12.45 -0.59 -0.66
N TYR A 28 11.93 -1.83 -0.65
CA TYR A 28 11.11 -2.34 -1.76
C TYR A 28 9.84 -1.51 -1.97
N ALA A 29 9.21 -1.02 -0.89
CA ALA A 29 8.10 -0.09 -1.01
C ALA A 29 8.50 1.22 -1.69
N LEU A 30 9.65 1.81 -1.32
CA LEU A 30 10.12 3.05 -1.94
C LEU A 30 10.39 2.88 -3.43
N ASP A 31 11.05 1.78 -3.80
CA ASP A 31 11.36 1.47 -5.20
C ASP A 31 10.07 1.36 -6.02
N LEU A 32 9.07 0.64 -5.50
CA LEU A 32 7.76 0.53 -6.15
C LEU A 32 7.08 1.90 -6.31
N PHE A 33 7.09 2.73 -5.27
CA PHE A 33 6.45 4.05 -5.31
C PHE A 33 7.14 4.97 -6.33
N ALA A 34 8.47 4.93 -6.40
CA ALA A 34 9.26 5.68 -7.37
C ALA A 34 8.95 5.23 -8.80
N THR A 35 8.87 3.91 -9.05
CA THR A 35 8.46 3.36 -10.35
C THR A 35 7.05 3.83 -10.74
N ILE A 36 6.07 3.73 -9.84
CA ILE A 36 4.69 4.19 -10.08
C ILE A 36 4.65 5.69 -10.43
N GLN A 37 5.42 6.51 -9.71
CA GLN A 37 5.45 7.94 -9.93
C GLN A 37 6.15 8.31 -11.24
N TYR A 38 7.33 7.75 -11.50
CA TYR A 38 8.18 8.12 -12.63
C TYR A 38 7.68 7.55 -13.95
N GLU A 39 7.32 6.27 -13.98
CA GLU A 39 6.93 5.59 -15.23
C GLU A 39 5.45 5.81 -15.56
N PHE A 40 4.59 5.87 -14.54
CA PHE A 40 3.14 5.93 -14.74
C PHE A 40 2.54 7.30 -14.43
N GLY A 41 3.30 8.24 -13.85
CA GLY A 41 2.83 9.58 -13.53
C GLY A 41 1.73 9.61 -12.45
N CYS A 42 1.64 8.55 -11.62
CA CYS A 42 0.59 8.39 -10.64
C CYS A 42 1.12 8.67 -9.23
N SER A 43 0.35 9.40 -8.42
CA SER A 43 0.61 9.56 -6.97
C SER A 43 -0.34 8.74 -6.10
N ARG A 44 -1.30 8.05 -6.73
CA ARG A 44 -2.27 7.17 -6.07
C ARG A 44 -2.18 5.78 -6.65
N PHE A 45 -2.24 4.77 -5.80
CA PHE A 45 -2.20 3.40 -6.28
C PHE A 45 -2.97 2.42 -5.41
N VAL A 46 -3.37 1.33 -6.04
CA VAL A 46 -4.09 0.22 -5.43
C VAL A 46 -3.20 -1.02 -5.49
N LEU A 47 -2.97 -1.62 -4.33
CA LEU A 47 -2.25 -2.87 -4.16
C LEU A 47 -3.17 -3.92 -3.55
N ARG A 48 -2.95 -5.19 -3.87
CA ARG A 48 -3.60 -6.30 -3.19
C ARG A 48 -2.87 -6.62 -1.89
N GLN A 49 -3.57 -7.15 -0.90
CA GLN A 49 -2.96 -7.67 0.33
C GLN A 49 -1.80 -8.64 0.02
N SER A 50 -1.93 -9.47 -1.02
CA SER A 50 -0.89 -10.42 -1.47
C SER A 50 0.40 -9.76 -1.99
N HIS A 51 0.36 -8.47 -2.32
CA HIS A 51 1.56 -7.72 -2.69
C HIS A 51 2.45 -7.38 -1.49
N PHE A 52 1.96 -7.59 -0.27
CA PHE A 52 2.70 -7.37 0.97
C PHE A 52 3.12 -8.71 1.57
N ALA A 53 4.34 -8.78 2.08
CA ALA A 53 4.79 -9.94 2.85
C ALA A 53 3.99 -10.04 4.17
N GLU A 54 3.79 -11.27 4.68
CA GLU A 54 2.97 -11.50 5.89
C GLU A 54 3.45 -10.68 7.11
N ASN A 55 4.76 -10.48 7.22
CA ASN A 55 5.41 -9.69 8.27
C ASN A 55 4.98 -8.22 8.29
N PHE A 56 4.45 -7.67 7.18
CA PHE A 56 3.85 -6.34 7.14
C PHE A 56 2.64 -6.24 8.07
N PHE A 57 1.85 -7.31 8.15
CA PHE A 57 0.63 -7.37 8.98
C PHE A 57 0.93 -7.70 10.44
N ASP A 58 2.15 -8.12 10.77
CA ASP A 58 2.65 -8.16 12.14
C ASP A 58 3.27 -6.80 12.52
N LEU A 59 2.47 -5.96 13.17
CA LEU A 59 2.88 -4.59 13.54
C LEU A 59 4.12 -4.54 14.45
N LYS A 60 4.49 -5.64 15.13
CA LYS A 60 5.70 -5.70 15.96
C LYS A 60 6.98 -5.65 15.13
N THR A 61 6.93 -5.99 13.85
CA THR A 61 8.09 -5.95 12.96
C THR A 61 8.51 -4.52 12.61
N GLY A 62 7.61 -3.55 12.78
CA GLY A 62 7.83 -2.15 12.40
C GLY A 62 7.80 -1.89 10.88
N ILE A 63 7.60 -2.93 10.06
CA ILE A 63 7.60 -2.81 8.59
C ILE A 63 6.46 -1.92 8.11
N ALA A 64 5.24 -2.13 8.62
CA ALA A 64 4.09 -1.30 8.27
C ALA A 64 4.35 0.18 8.53
N GLY A 65 4.84 0.54 9.71
CA GLY A 65 5.18 1.93 10.05
C GLY A 65 6.23 2.52 9.10
N ASN A 66 7.26 1.75 8.75
CA ASN A 66 8.30 2.19 7.82
C ASN A 66 7.76 2.46 6.40
N VAL A 67 6.87 1.61 5.90
CA VAL A 67 6.22 1.77 4.59
C VAL A 67 5.25 2.96 4.61
N LEU A 68 4.41 3.08 5.63
CA LEU A 68 3.45 4.18 5.77
C LEU A 68 4.14 5.54 5.87
N GLN A 69 5.24 5.62 6.62
CA GLN A 69 6.01 6.85 6.73
C GLN A 69 6.52 7.32 5.36
N LYS A 70 6.89 6.38 4.47
CA LYS A 70 7.26 6.72 3.08
C LYS A 70 6.06 7.25 2.30
N ILE A 71 4.88 6.65 2.40
CA ILE A 71 3.68 7.17 1.74
C ILE A 71 3.47 8.65 2.10
N ILE A 72 3.55 8.98 3.39
CA ILE A 72 3.36 10.35 3.89
C ILE A 72 4.49 11.27 3.41
N ASN A 73 5.75 10.87 3.58
CA ASN A 73 6.91 11.69 3.22
C ASN A 73 6.94 12.04 1.72
N TYR A 74 6.50 11.11 0.87
CA TYR A 74 6.45 11.29 -0.59
C TYR A 74 5.09 11.77 -1.09
N GLN A 75 4.16 12.12 -0.19
CA GLN A 75 2.82 12.64 -0.51
C GLN A 75 2.01 11.72 -1.46
N MET A 76 2.20 10.42 -1.30
CA MET A 76 1.51 9.40 -2.08
C MET A 76 0.21 8.99 -1.38
N LYS A 77 -0.65 8.25 -2.10
CA LYS A 77 -1.84 7.62 -1.51
C LYS A 77 -1.94 6.16 -1.92
N LEU A 78 -2.30 5.31 -0.95
CA LEU A 78 -2.36 3.87 -1.13
C LEU A 78 -3.72 3.32 -0.68
N ALA A 79 -4.32 2.46 -1.48
CA ALA A 79 -5.38 1.57 -1.05
C ALA A 79 -4.90 0.13 -1.12
N ILE A 80 -5.03 -0.62 -0.03
CA ILE A 80 -4.69 -2.04 0.05
C ILE A 80 -5.99 -2.84 0.05
N ILE A 81 -6.25 -3.60 -1.00
CA ILE A 81 -7.47 -4.40 -1.13
C ILE A 81 -7.20 -5.87 -0.80
N GLY A 82 -8.06 -6.48 0.01
CA GLY A 82 -7.91 -7.89 0.36
C GLY A 82 -8.87 -8.35 1.44
N ASP A 83 -8.70 -9.60 1.87
CA ASP A 83 -9.44 -10.16 2.98
C ASP A 83 -8.58 -10.13 4.25
N PHE A 84 -8.82 -9.10 5.08
CA PHE A 84 -8.11 -8.93 6.34
C PHE A 84 -8.79 -9.68 7.50
N THR A 85 -9.89 -10.40 7.27
CA THR A 85 -10.59 -11.14 8.34
C THR A 85 -9.77 -12.33 8.85
N ILE A 86 -8.85 -12.85 8.02
CA ILE A 86 -7.90 -13.91 8.36
C ILE A 86 -6.95 -13.49 9.49
N HIS A 87 -6.74 -12.19 9.67
CA HIS A 87 -5.90 -11.66 10.73
C HIS A 87 -6.73 -11.44 11.99
N SER A 88 -6.45 -12.26 13.01
CA SER A 88 -7.21 -12.24 14.26
C SER A 88 -6.73 -11.18 15.27
N SER A 89 -5.59 -10.53 15.03
CA SER A 89 -4.98 -9.63 16.00
C SER A 89 -5.80 -8.35 16.20
N LYS A 90 -6.05 -8.00 17.46
CA LYS A 90 -6.75 -6.74 17.81
C LYS A 90 -5.96 -5.51 17.34
N SER A 91 -4.64 -5.54 17.49
CA SER A 91 -3.76 -4.43 17.09
C SER A 91 -3.84 -4.13 15.60
N LEU A 92 -3.91 -5.16 14.73
CA LEU A 92 -4.06 -4.91 13.29
C LEU A 92 -5.45 -4.37 12.96
N LYS A 93 -6.51 -4.86 13.62
CA LYS A 93 -7.86 -4.34 13.44
C LYS A 93 -7.97 -2.86 13.83
N ASP A 94 -7.44 -2.50 14.99
CA ASP A 94 -7.42 -1.12 15.48
C ASP A 94 -6.60 -0.23 14.52
N PHE A 95 -5.46 -0.74 14.03
CA PHE A 95 -4.64 -0.05 13.03
C PHE A 95 -5.37 0.17 11.70
N ILE A 96 -6.02 -0.86 11.14
CA ILE A 96 -6.83 -0.75 9.92
C ILE A 96 -7.94 0.30 10.10
N TYR A 97 -8.62 0.28 11.24
CA TYR A 97 -9.67 1.25 11.56
C TYR A 97 -9.12 2.69 11.61
N GLU A 98 -7.97 2.89 12.24
CA GLU A 98 -7.30 4.20 12.30
C GLU A 98 -6.89 4.68 10.90
N MET A 99 -6.27 3.80 10.09
CA MET A 99 -5.84 4.13 8.73
C MET A 99 -7.04 4.54 7.86
N ASN A 100 -8.14 3.78 7.91
CA ASN A 100 -9.36 4.10 7.17
C ASN A 100 -10.06 5.39 7.61
N SER A 101 -9.77 5.88 8.81
CA SER A 101 -10.23 7.19 9.28
C SER A 101 -9.31 8.35 8.82
N GLY A 102 -8.16 8.01 8.24
CA GLY A 102 -7.16 8.94 7.71
C GLY A 102 -7.45 9.42 6.29
N LYS A 103 -6.39 9.86 5.59
CA LYS A 103 -6.50 10.48 4.25
C LYS A 103 -5.56 9.89 3.20
N ASP A 104 -4.54 9.13 3.62
CA ASP A 104 -3.42 8.76 2.77
C ASP A 104 -3.32 7.25 2.53
N VAL A 105 -3.74 6.43 3.49
CA VAL A 105 -3.73 4.97 3.36
C VAL A 105 -5.07 4.38 3.76
N PHE A 106 -5.57 3.48 2.93
CA PHE A 106 -6.85 2.79 3.11
C PHE A 106 -6.66 1.27 3.00
N PHE A 107 -7.47 0.53 3.74
CA PHE A 107 -7.54 -0.92 3.82
C PHE A 107 -8.97 -1.40 3.55
#